data_AF-A0A1I7AYX1-F1
#
_entry.id   AF-A0A1I7AYX1-F1
#
_cell.length_a   1.000
_cell.length_b   1.000
_cell.length_c   1.000
_cell.angle_alpha   90.00
_cell.angle_beta   90.00
_cell.angle_gamma   90.00
#
_symmetry.space_group_name_H-M   'P 1'
#
loop_
_entity.id
_entity.type
_entity.pdbx_description
1 polymer ?
#
loop_
_entity_poly.entity_id
_entity_poly.type
_entity_poly.pdbx_seq_one_letter_code
_entity_poly.pdbx_strand_id
1 'polypeptide(L)'
;MATIPTLTHALFTTPFSHCTDFTELADNCERFAEALAECDDPQQKMALCGRLSACLTLLQPTLLDPVPEHLKASLTVENVPGCFPLFEPEADQLCGYCQTLTQLLMSGTLAPKSESVVRDLLYRLVDFFADTMKAPRWLKQGDTIIEL
;
A
#
# COMPACT_ATOMS: atom_id res chain seq x y z
N MET A 1 4.32 -25.76 9.25
CA MET A 1 3.46 -26.45 8.28
C MET A 1 3.70 -25.74 6.94
N ALA A 2 4.23 -26.42 5.93
CA ALA A 2 4.72 -25.80 4.69
C ALA A 2 3.66 -25.86 3.59
N THR A 3 3.00 -24.73 3.31
CA THR A 3 2.06 -24.51 2.19
C THR A 3 2.54 -23.43 1.20
N ILE A 4 3.69 -22.81 1.48
CA ILE A 4 4.20 -21.60 0.82
C ILE A 4 4.64 -21.79 -0.66
N PRO A 5 5.25 -22.91 -1.11
CA PRO A 5 5.80 -22.98 -2.47
C PRO A 5 4.75 -22.93 -3.59
N THR A 6 3.55 -23.47 -3.32
CA THR A 6 2.49 -23.60 -4.33
C THR A 6 1.79 -22.26 -4.60
N LEU A 7 1.71 -21.41 -3.58
CA LEU A 7 1.03 -20.11 -3.64
C LEU A 7 1.87 -19.11 -4.45
N THR A 8 3.19 -19.09 -4.26
CA THR A 8 4.10 -18.22 -5.04
C THR A 8 4.11 -18.60 -6.53
N HIS A 9 4.09 -19.91 -6.86
CA HIS A 9 4.05 -20.35 -8.25
C HIS A 9 2.75 -19.94 -8.96
N ALA A 10 1.61 -19.99 -8.26
CA ALA A 10 0.34 -19.53 -8.80
C ALA A 10 0.39 -18.03 -9.15
N LEU A 11 0.93 -17.19 -8.27
CA LEU A 11 1.04 -15.73 -8.45
C LEU A 11 1.85 -15.32 -9.69
N PHE A 12 2.92 -16.06 -10.02
CA PHE A 12 3.70 -15.80 -11.24
C PHE A 12 2.93 -16.11 -12.52
N THR A 13 2.01 -17.07 -12.45
CA THR A 13 1.25 -17.54 -13.62
C THR A 13 -0.13 -16.89 -13.77
N THR A 14 -0.61 -16.12 -12.79
CA THR A 14 -1.95 -15.52 -12.83
C THR A 14 -2.09 -14.61 -14.06
N PRO A 15 -2.99 -14.90 -15.01
CA PRO A 15 -3.20 -14.03 -16.16
C PRO A 15 -3.95 -12.77 -15.73
N PHE A 16 -3.52 -11.61 -16.25
CA PHE A 16 -4.30 -10.38 -16.18
C PHE A 16 -4.03 -9.55 -17.45
N SER A 17 -4.98 -8.71 -17.83
CA SER A 17 -4.90 -7.89 -19.04
C SER A 17 -5.74 -6.62 -18.90
N HIS A 18 -5.86 -5.84 -19.98
CA HIS A 18 -6.74 -4.68 -20.04
C HIS A 18 -8.23 -5.01 -19.91
N CYS A 19 -8.62 -6.28 -20.08
CA CYS A 19 -10.00 -6.74 -19.86
C CYS A 19 -10.26 -7.17 -18.41
N THR A 20 -9.24 -7.17 -17.55
CA THR A 20 -9.37 -7.55 -16.13
C THR A 20 -9.97 -6.38 -15.36
N ASP A 21 -10.96 -6.65 -14.51
CA ASP A 21 -11.62 -5.62 -13.70
C ASP A 21 -10.64 -4.95 -12.74
N PHE A 22 -10.82 -3.64 -12.50
CA PHE A 22 -9.89 -2.87 -11.65
C PHE A 22 -9.81 -3.39 -10.21
N THR A 23 -10.91 -3.97 -9.70
CA THR A 23 -10.96 -4.60 -8.37
C THR A 23 -10.09 -5.86 -8.34
N GLU A 24 -10.14 -6.69 -9.38
CA GLU A 24 -9.29 -7.88 -9.49
C GLU A 24 -7.81 -7.50 -9.70
N LEU A 25 -7.53 -6.43 -10.46
CA LEU A 25 -6.17 -5.87 -10.55
C LEU A 25 -5.67 -5.37 -9.19
N ALA A 26 -6.53 -4.73 -8.38
CA ALA A 26 -6.18 -4.30 -7.03
C ALA A 26 -5.88 -5.49 -6.10
N ASP A 27 -6.73 -6.52 -6.10
CA ASP A 27 -6.50 -7.75 -5.32
C ASP A 27 -5.19 -8.45 -5.72
N ASN A 28 -4.86 -8.43 -7.02
CA ASN A 28 -3.59 -8.98 -7.49
C ASN A 28 -2.38 -8.15 -7.01
N CYS A 29 -2.48 -6.82 -7.03
CA CYS A 29 -1.45 -5.94 -6.46
C CYS A 29 -1.18 -6.26 -4.98
N GLU A 30 -2.23 -6.42 -4.18
CA GLU A 30 -2.13 -6.81 -2.77
C GLU A 30 -1.37 -8.13 -2.60
N ARG A 31 -1.80 -9.17 -3.31
CA ARG A 31 -1.15 -10.49 -3.25
C ARG A 31 0.31 -10.47 -3.67
N PHE A 32 0.68 -9.65 -4.67
CA PHE A 32 2.10 -9.51 -5.06
C PHE A 32 2.91 -8.76 -4.01
N ALA A 33 2.34 -7.72 -3.39
CA ALA A 33 3.02 -6.96 -2.35
C ALA A 33 3.24 -7.79 -1.08
N GLU A 34 2.24 -8.57 -0.66
CA GLU A 34 2.33 -9.52 0.45
C GLU A 34 3.42 -10.56 0.18
N ALA A 35 3.38 -11.23 -0.97
CA ALA A 35 4.39 -12.21 -1.35
C ALA A 35 5.80 -11.60 -1.46
N LEU A 36 5.92 -10.32 -1.86
CA LEU A 36 7.20 -9.63 -1.97
C LEU A 36 7.80 -9.34 -0.58
N ALA A 37 6.96 -9.03 0.42
CA ALA A 37 7.39 -8.74 1.78
C ALA A 37 7.98 -9.99 2.47
N GLU A 38 7.45 -11.18 2.16
CA GLU A 38 7.89 -12.46 2.75
C GLU A 38 8.96 -13.20 1.92
N CYS A 39 9.22 -12.75 0.69
CA CYS A 39 10.18 -13.41 -0.19
C CYS A 39 11.62 -13.04 0.21
N ASP A 40 12.54 -14.01 0.19
CA ASP A 40 13.99 -13.78 0.35
C ASP A 40 14.77 -13.99 -0.95
N ASP A 41 14.24 -14.77 -1.89
CA ASP A 41 14.93 -15.12 -3.14
C ASP A 41 14.99 -13.93 -4.11
N PRO A 42 16.18 -13.47 -4.54
CA PRO A 42 16.33 -12.30 -5.39
C PRO A 42 15.65 -12.42 -6.76
N GLN A 43 15.60 -13.62 -7.36
CA GLN A 43 14.97 -13.82 -8.65
C GLN A 43 13.45 -13.72 -8.55
N GLN A 44 12.88 -14.35 -7.52
CA GLN A 44 11.46 -14.25 -7.19
C GLN A 44 11.06 -12.82 -6.83
N LYS A 45 11.86 -12.09 -6.05
CA LYS A 45 11.65 -10.64 -5.78
C LYS A 45 11.53 -9.85 -7.07
N MET A 46 12.48 -10.02 -7.99
CA MET A 46 12.47 -9.31 -9.27
C MET A 46 11.23 -9.65 -10.10
N ALA A 47 10.85 -10.94 -10.14
CA ALA A 47 9.67 -11.39 -10.85
C ALA A 47 8.38 -10.80 -10.24
N LEU A 48 8.24 -10.78 -8.91
CA LEU A 48 7.11 -10.19 -8.19
C LEU A 48 7.03 -8.68 -8.43
N CYS A 49 8.15 -7.96 -8.38
CA CYS A 49 8.22 -6.54 -8.73
C CYS A 49 7.77 -6.27 -10.17
N GLY A 50 8.19 -7.11 -11.12
CA GLY A 50 7.77 -7.01 -12.52
C GLY A 50 6.26 -7.22 -12.68
N ARG A 51 5.70 -8.21 -11.98
CA ARG A 51 4.27 -8.50 -11.96
C ARG A 51 3.45 -7.36 -11.35
N LEU A 52 3.87 -6.85 -10.20
CA LEU A 52 3.25 -5.71 -9.54
C LEU A 52 3.29 -4.45 -10.42
N SER A 53 4.43 -4.16 -11.02
CA SER A 53 4.58 -3.02 -11.95
C SER A 53 3.65 -3.13 -13.16
N ALA A 54 3.53 -4.31 -13.76
CA ALA A 54 2.60 -4.54 -14.88
C ALA A 54 1.14 -4.36 -14.45
N CYS A 55 0.76 -4.87 -13.27
CA CYS A 55 -0.58 -4.72 -12.72
C CYS A 55 -0.93 -3.26 -12.45
N LEU A 56 -0.02 -2.51 -11.78
CA LEU A 56 -0.16 -1.07 -11.56
C LEU A 56 -0.25 -0.27 -12.87
N THR A 57 0.50 -0.66 -13.89
CA THR A 57 0.45 -0.03 -15.21
C THR A 57 -0.92 -0.18 -15.87
N LEU A 58 -1.56 -1.34 -15.71
CA LEU A 58 -2.92 -1.59 -16.22
C LEU A 58 -4.00 -0.88 -15.38
N LEU A 59 -3.78 -0.77 -14.06
CA LEU A 59 -4.70 -0.10 -13.15
C LEU A 59 -4.67 1.42 -13.30
N GLN A 60 -3.51 2.01 -13.57
CA GLN A 60 -3.33 3.46 -13.65
C GLN A 60 -4.37 4.20 -14.53
N PRO A 61 -4.68 3.77 -15.78
CA PRO A 61 -5.68 4.43 -16.59
C PRO A 61 -7.10 4.32 -16.02
N THR A 62 -7.45 3.22 -15.36
CA THR A 62 -8.81 2.98 -14.85
C THR A 62 -9.15 3.80 -13.60
N LEU A 63 -8.16 4.44 -12.97
CA LEU A 63 -8.35 5.21 -11.73
C LEU A 63 -9.23 6.44 -11.89
N LEU A 64 -9.33 6.98 -13.11
CA LEU A 64 -10.14 8.15 -13.42
C LEU A 64 -11.43 7.81 -14.19
N ASP A 65 -11.61 6.54 -14.55
CA ASP A 65 -12.77 6.07 -15.29
C ASP A 65 -13.97 5.88 -14.36
N PRO A 66 -15.22 6.05 -14.86
CA PRO A 66 -16.40 5.73 -14.07
C PRO A 66 -16.44 4.23 -13.74
N VAL A 67 -16.96 3.91 -12.55
CA VAL A 67 -17.12 2.53 -12.10
C VAL A 67 -18.05 1.76 -13.08
N PRO A 68 -17.60 0.62 -13.64
CA PRO A 68 -18.43 -0.21 -14.51
C PRO A 68 -19.73 -0.66 -13.82
N GLU A 69 -20.84 -0.65 -14.56
CA GLU A 69 -22.18 -0.98 -14.02
C GLU A 69 -22.22 -2.36 -13.34
N HIS A 70 -21.50 -3.35 -13.90
CA HIS A 70 -21.48 -4.71 -13.34
C HIS A 70 -20.78 -4.80 -11.98
N LEU A 71 -19.89 -3.85 -11.65
CA LEU A 71 -19.20 -3.78 -10.36
C LEU A 71 -19.92 -2.94 -9.32
N LYS A 72 -20.90 -2.13 -9.71
CA LYS A 72 -21.61 -1.28 -8.74
C LYS A 72 -22.30 -2.09 -7.66
N ALA A 73 -22.91 -3.21 -8.01
CA ALA A 73 -23.58 -4.08 -7.03
C ALA A 73 -22.58 -4.67 -6.03
N SER A 74 -21.38 -5.09 -6.46
CA SER A 74 -20.36 -5.63 -5.56
C SER A 74 -19.69 -4.56 -4.69
N LEU A 75 -19.70 -3.30 -5.14
CA LEU A 75 -19.15 -2.16 -4.42
C LEU A 75 -20.22 -1.38 -3.62
N THR A 76 -21.46 -1.85 -3.61
CA THR A 76 -22.55 -1.26 -2.83
C THR A 76 -22.81 -2.12 -1.61
N VAL A 77 -22.75 -1.50 -0.44
CA VAL A 77 -23.10 -2.13 0.84
C VAL A 77 -24.35 -1.46 1.40
N GLU A 78 -25.25 -2.25 2.00
CA GLU A 78 -26.50 -1.74 2.57
C GLU A 78 -26.27 -0.89 3.83
N ASN A 79 -25.21 -1.21 4.58
CA ASN A 79 -24.79 -0.46 5.75
C ASN A 79 -23.29 -0.18 5.63
N VAL A 80 -22.91 1.07 5.86
CA VAL A 80 -21.50 1.46 5.85
C VAL A 80 -20.79 0.75 7.00
N PRO A 81 -19.67 0.04 6.74
CA PRO A 81 -18.87 -0.56 7.78
C PRO A 81 -18.47 0.50 8.82
N GLY A 82 -18.57 0.17 10.10
CA GLY A 82 -18.16 1.10 11.17
C GLY A 82 -16.67 1.42 11.16
N CYS A 83 -15.86 0.63 10.46
CA CYS A 83 -14.43 0.83 10.28
C CYS A 83 -14.04 0.51 8.83
N PHE A 84 -13.15 1.32 8.27
CA PHE A 84 -12.50 1.09 6.99
C PHE A 84 -11.10 0.57 7.25
N PRO A 85 -10.49 -0.20 6.32
CA PRO A 85 -9.07 -0.52 6.43
C PRO A 85 -8.28 0.79 6.52
N LEU A 86 -7.64 1.01 7.67
CA LEU A 86 -6.86 2.20 7.98
C LEU A 86 -5.37 1.85 7.89
N PHE A 87 -4.59 2.81 7.38
CA PHE A 87 -3.15 2.74 7.46
C PHE A 87 -2.73 3.11 8.89
N GLU A 88 -2.44 2.10 9.72
CA GLU A 88 -2.10 2.26 11.14
C GLU A 88 -0.72 1.68 11.50
N PRO A 89 0.37 2.15 10.89
CA PRO A 89 1.71 1.75 11.29
C PRO A 89 2.08 2.29 12.67
N GLU A 90 2.97 1.59 13.35
CA GLU A 90 3.53 2.04 14.63
C GLU A 90 4.48 3.24 14.42
N ALA A 91 4.71 4.03 15.47
CA ALA A 91 5.51 5.26 15.37
C ALA A 91 6.97 4.99 14.95
N ASP A 92 7.54 3.87 15.36
CA ASP A 92 8.87 3.41 14.95
C ASP A 92 8.90 2.96 13.48
N GLN A 93 7.85 2.28 13.01
CA GLN A 93 7.70 1.92 11.60
C GLN A 93 7.62 3.17 10.70
N LEU A 94 6.82 4.16 11.09
CA LEU A 94 6.71 5.45 10.38
C LEU A 94 8.06 6.17 10.30
N CYS A 95 8.77 6.22 11.41
CA CYS A 95 10.12 6.78 11.46
C CYS A 95 11.06 6.03 10.51
N GLY A 96 11.02 4.69 10.51
CA GLY A 96 11.76 3.83 9.60
C GLY A 96 11.48 4.15 8.13
N TYR A 97 10.21 4.24 7.74
CA TYR A 97 9.81 4.57 6.36
C TYR A 97 10.35 5.95 5.93
N CYS A 98 10.16 6.98 6.77
CA CYS A 98 10.66 8.33 6.48
C CYS A 98 12.18 8.35 6.32
N GLN A 99 12.90 7.62 7.17
CA GLN A 99 14.35 7.54 7.13
C GLN A 99 14.84 6.84 5.87
N THR A 100 14.25 5.69 5.50
CA THR A 100 14.63 4.95 4.28
C THR A 100 14.38 5.78 3.02
N LEU A 101 13.23 6.46 2.92
CA LEU A 101 12.94 7.33 1.76
C LEU A 101 13.88 8.54 1.70
N THR A 102 14.25 9.12 2.84
CA THR A 102 15.23 10.21 2.91
C THR A 102 16.60 9.75 2.43
N GLN A 103 17.06 8.59 2.88
CA GLN A 103 18.33 7.99 2.44
C GLN A 103 18.32 7.68 0.93
N LEU A 104 17.18 7.22 0.40
CA LEU A 104 17.03 6.96 -1.02
C LEU A 104 17.14 8.24 -1.85
N LEU A 105 16.52 9.34 -1.41
CA LEU A 105 16.67 10.66 -2.07
C LEU A 105 18.12 11.16 -2.00
N MET A 106 18.75 11.04 -0.83
CA MET A 106 20.15 11.44 -0.64
C MET A 106 21.13 10.65 -1.52
N SER A 107 20.80 9.40 -1.89
CA SER A 107 21.65 8.58 -2.76
C SER A 107 21.83 9.17 -4.16
N GLY A 108 20.92 10.04 -4.63
CA GLY A 108 20.98 10.65 -5.96
C GLY A 108 20.84 9.67 -7.12
N THR A 109 20.36 8.44 -6.87
CA THR A 109 20.26 7.37 -7.88
C THR A 109 18.93 7.35 -8.64
N LEU A 110 17.95 8.13 -8.20
CA LEU A 110 16.61 8.15 -8.78
C LEU A 110 16.56 8.99 -10.06
N ALA A 111 15.77 8.55 -11.04
CA ALA A 111 15.41 9.38 -12.18
C ALA A 111 14.52 10.56 -11.72
N PRO A 112 14.53 11.72 -12.42
CA PRO A 112 13.82 12.93 -11.96
C PRO A 112 12.32 12.72 -11.69
N LYS A 113 11.65 11.88 -12.51
CA LYS A 113 10.24 11.55 -12.31
C LYS A 113 10.02 10.75 -11.02
N SER A 114 10.84 9.72 -10.79
CA SER A 114 10.76 8.88 -9.58
C SER A 114 11.13 9.65 -8.32
N GLU A 115 12.15 10.51 -8.40
CA GLU A 115 12.55 11.39 -7.31
C GLU A 115 11.40 12.30 -6.86
N SER A 116 10.68 12.91 -7.81
CA SER A 116 9.54 13.77 -7.47
C SER A 116 8.42 13.01 -6.76
N VAL A 117 8.14 11.78 -7.18
CA VAL A 117 7.13 10.91 -6.54
C VAL A 117 7.56 10.52 -5.14
N VAL A 118 8.83 10.10 -4.97
CA VAL A 118 9.38 9.71 -3.66
C VAL A 118 9.40 10.89 -2.69
N ARG A 119 9.74 12.10 -3.16
CA ARG A 119 9.72 13.33 -2.36
C ARG A 119 8.33 13.69 -1.87
N ASP A 120 7.32 13.57 -2.74
CA ASP A 120 5.93 13.84 -2.39
C ASP A 120 5.36 12.79 -1.41
N LEU A 121 5.75 11.51 -1.58
CA LEU A 121 5.44 10.46 -0.61
C LEU A 121 6.09 10.74 0.76
N LEU A 122 7.38 11.10 0.78
CA LEU A 122 8.10 11.44 2.02
C LEU A 122 7.42 12.60 2.75
N TYR A 123 7.02 13.65 2.03
CA TYR A 123 6.30 14.78 2.63
C TYR A 123 5.02 14.33 3.35
N ARG A 124 4.18 13.55 2.66
CA ARG A 124 2.92 13.05 3.24
C ARG A 124 3.13 12.13 4.44
N LEU A 125 4.13 11.25 4.39
CA LEU A 125 4.45 10.36 5.52
C LEU A 125 5.00 11.12 6.73
N VAL A 126 5.84 12.14 6.51
CA VAL A 126 6.36 12.97 7.60
C VAL A 126 5.24 13.80 8.24
N ASP A 127 4.31 14.33 7.44
CA ASP A 127 3.15 15.06 7.94
C ASP A 127 2.25 14.15 8.80
N PHE A 128 1.92 12.96 8.29
CA PHE A 128 1.18 11.93 9.02
C PHE A 128 1.89 11.48 10.31
N PHE A 129 3.21 11.27 10.25
CA PHE A 129 4.03 10.92 11.42
C PHE A 129 4.01 12.04 12.47
N ALA A 130 4.16 13.30 12.04
CA ALA A 130 4.12 14.43 12.94
C ALA A 130 2.75 14.50 13.64
N ASP A 131 1.65 14.35 12.91
CA ASP A 131 0.30 14.37 13.47
C ASP A 131 0.07 13.21 14.44
N THR A 132 0.54 12.01 14.11
CA THR A 132 0.53 10.85 15.01
C THR A 132 1.28 11.13 16.32
N MET A 133 2.45 11.78 16.22
CA MET A 133 3.27 12.12 17.39
C MET A 133 2.63 13.21 18.26
N LYS A 134 1.91 14.15 17.64
CA LYS A 134 1.20 15.25 18.30
C LYS A 134 -0.22 14.87 18.74
N ALA A 135 -0.68 13.66 18.45
CA ALA A 135 -2.03 13.22 18.79
C ALA A 135 -2.25 13.31 20.32
N PRO A 136 -3.44 13.78 20.76
CA PRO A 136 -3.75 13.87 22.18
C PRO A 136 -3.76 12.46 22.78
N ARG A 137 -2.92 12.23 23.80
CA ARG A 137 -2.87 10.95 24.54
C ARG A 137 -3.62 11.01 25.86
N TRP A 138 -3.93 12.22 26.30
CA TRP A 138 -4.58 12.44 27.59
C TRP A 138 -5.73 13.43 27.44
N LEU A 139 -6.85 13.09 28.05
CA LEU A 139 -8.03 13.93 28.21
C LEU A 139 -8.10 14.45 29.64
N LYS A 140 -8.20 15.76 29.80
CA LYS A 140 -8.47 16.37 31.10
C LYS A 140 -9.98 16.44 31.33
N GLN A 141 -10.48 15.73 32.34
CA GLN A 141 -11.88 15.79 32.78
C GLN A 141 -11.93 16.30 34.24
N GLY A 142 -12.25 17.59 34.40
CA GLY A 142 -12.17 18.25 35.70
C GLY A 142 -10.72 18.36 36.19
N ASP A 143 -10.42 17.78 37.35
CA ASP A 143 -9.06 17.71 37.93
C ASP A 143 -8.36 16.36 37.65
N THR A 144 -9.01 15.46 36.91
CA THR A 144 -8.45 14.14 36.54
C THR A 144 -7.91 14.16 35.12
N ILE A 145 -6.76 13.51 34.92
CA ILE A 145 -6.16 13.26 33.61
C ILE A 145 -6.39 11.79 33.28
N ILE A 146 -7.03 11.52 32.15
CA ILE A 146 -7.40 10.18 31.66
C ILE A 146 -6.60 9.91 30.38
N GLU A 147 -5.98 8.74 30.26
CA GLU A 147 -5.35 8.31 29.01
C GLU A 147 -6.44 7.90 28.00
N LEU A 148 -6.35 8.41 26.77
CA LEU A 148 -7.34 8.22 25.70
C LEU A 148 -7.26 6.83 25.07
#